data_AF-A0A9D8Q949-F1
#
_entry.id   AF-A0A9D8Q949-F1
#
_cell.length_a   1.000
_cell.length_b   1.000
_cell.length_c   1.000
_cell.angle_alpha   90.00
_cell.angle_beta   90.00
_cell.angle_gamma   90.00
#
_symmetry.space_group_name_H-M   'P 1'
#
loop_
_entity.id
_entity.type
_entity.pdbx_description
1 polymer ?
#
loop_
_entity_poly.entity_id
_entity_poly.type
_entity_poly.pdbx_seq_one_letter_code
_entity_poly.pdbx_strand_id
1 'polypeptide(L)' 'MKLASLTHGRDGRLVVVSNDLTRATDAFPVVATLQGALDDWA' A
#
# COMPACT_ATOMS: atom_id res chain seq x y z
N MET A 1 -6.77 0.89 10.30
CA MET A 1 -5.62 1.03 9.37
C MET A 1 -6.19 1.14 7.97
N LYS A 2 -5.59 1.93 7.06
CA LYS A 2 -6.08 2.10 5.68
C LYS A 2 -4.93 1.83 4.71
N LEU A 3 -5.24 1.26 3.55
CA LEU A 3 -4.29 1.00 2.48
C LEU A 3 -4.65 1.82 1.25
N ALA A 4 -3.64 2.25 0.50
CA ALA A 4 -3.82 2.86 -0.80
C ALA A 4 -2.68 2.46 -1.74
N SER A 5 -2.93 2.58 -3.04
CA SER A 5 -1.89 2.48 -4.07
C SER A 5 -1.64 3.87 -4.67
N LEU A 6 -0.41 4.36 -4.57
CA LEU A 6 0.01 5.54 -5.32
C LEU A 6 0.32 5.15 -6.77
N THR A 7 0.05 6.07 -7.70
CA THR A 7 0.35 5.87 -9.13
C THR A 7 1.84 5.63 -9.34
N HIS A 8 2.19 4.40 -9.76
CA HIS A 8 3.56 3.99 -10.04
C HIS A 8 3.58 2.74 -10.94
N GLY A 9 3.91 2.89 -12.22
CA GLY A 9 3.85 1.77 -13.18
C GLY A 9 2.44 1.19 -13.31
N ARG A 10 2.35 -0.12 -13.60
CA ARG A 10 1.07 -0.82 -13.80
C ARG A 10 0.34 -1.11 -12.49
N ASP A 11 1.07 -1.59 -11.48
CA ASP A 11 0.47 -2.20 -10.27
C ASP A 11 0.50 -1.23 -9.06
N GLY A 12 1.06 -0.03 -9.25
CA GLY A 12 1.13 1.01 -8.22
C GLY A 12 2.19 0.74 -7.16
N ARG A 13 2.23 1.63 -6.17
CA ARG A 13 3.06 1.50 -4.96
C ARG A 13 2.16 1.45 -3.73
N LEU A 14 2.26 0.38 -2.95
CA LEU A 14 1.49 0.23 -1.72
C LEU A 14 1.96 1.22 -0.63
N VAL A 15 1.00 1.89 0.00
CA VAL A 15 1.24 2.73 1.18
C VAL A 15 0.23 2.43 2.27
N VAL A 16 0.66 2.57 3.52
CA VAL A 16 -0.23 2.59 4.68
C VAL A 16 -0.61 4.04 4.97
N VAL A 17 -1.90 4.30 5.12
CA VAL A 17 -2.45 5.65 5.28
C VAL A 17 -2.99 5.85 6.69
N SER A 18 -2.71 7.02 7.27
CA SER A 18 -3.24 7.45 8.56
C SER A 18 -4.77 7.54 8.54
N ASN A 19 -5.41 7.41 9.70
CA ASN A 19 -6.87 7.38 9.74
C ASN A 19 -7.51 8.70 9.28
N ASP A 20 -6.85 9.82 9.56
CA ASP A 20 -7.25 11.18 9.13
C ASP A 20 -6.90 11.49 7.67
N LEU A 21 -6.29 10.55 6.93
CA LEU A 21 -5.91 10.65 5.52
C LEU A 21 -4.87 11.75 5.21
N THR A 22 -4.17 12.27 6.21
CA THR A 22 -3.20 13.36 6.00
C THR A 22 -1.76 12.87 5.78
N ARG A 23 -1.48 11.60 6.12
CA ARG A 23 -0.14 11.02 6.07
C ARG A 23 -0.17 9.62 5.46
N ALA A 24 0.89 9.27 4.74
CA ALA A 24 1.13 7.94 4.23
C ALA A 24 2.59 7.55 4.44
N THR A 25 2.85 6.26 4.61
CA THR A 25 4.21 5.69 4.64
C THR A 25 4.31 4.54 3.65
N ASP A 26 5.49 4.37 3.07
CA ASP A 26 5.77 3.34 2.07
C ASP A 26 5.72 1.94 2.72
N ALA A 27 4.95 1.03 2.11
CA ALA A 27 4.83 -0.36 2.57
C ALA A 27 5.86 -1.30 1.91
N PHE A 28 6.70 -0.79 1.01
CA PHE A 28 7.73 -1.56 0.29
C PHE A 28 8.60 -2.49 1.17
N PRO A 29 8.98 -2.14 2.42
CA PRO A 29 9.72 -3.05 3.29
C PRO A 29 8.99 -4.36 3.63
N VAL A 30 7.66 -4.40 3.45
CA VAL A 30 6.82 -5.58 3.67
C VAL A 30 6.38 -6.17 2.33
N VAL A 31 5.76 -5.37 1.47
CA VAL A 31 5.28 -5.81 0.15
C VAL A 31 5.12 -4.62 -0.80
N ALA A 32 5.42 -4.82 -2.09
CA ALA A 32 5.52 -3.73 -3.06
C ALA A 32 4.18 -3.18 -3.55
N THR A 33 3.17 -4.04 -3.70
CA THR A 33 1.88 -3.72 -4.33
C THR A 33 0.71 -4.19 -3.48
N LEU A 34 -0.47 -3.58 -3.67
CA LEU A 34 -1.69 -4.03 -3.01
C LEU A 34 -2.08 -5.44 -3.43
N GLN A 35 -1.84 -5.82 -4.69
CA GLN A 35 -2.09 -7.17 -5.17
C GLN A 35 -1.25 -8.19 -4.39
N GLY A 36 0.07 -7.96 -4.27
CA GLY A 36 0.93 -8.87 -3.51
C GLY A 36 0.53 -8.98 -2.04
N ALA A 37 0.02 -7.90 -1.44
CA ALA A 37 -0.53 -7.96 -0.08
C ALA A 37 -1.77 -8.86 0.02
N LEU A 38 -2.64 -8.83 -0.99
CA LEU A 38 -3.86 -9.65 -1.04
C LEU A 38 -3.57 -11.12 -1.38
N ASP A 39 -2.54 -11.38 -2.19
CA ASP A 39 -2.14 -12.73 -2.58
C ASP A 39 -1.69 -13.56 -1.35
N ASP A 40 -1.05 -12.92 -0.37
CA ASP A 40 -0.55 -13.54 0.86
C ASP A 40 -1.46 -13.27 2.10
N TRP A 41 -2.73 -12.90 1.90
CA TRP A 41 -3.64 -12.55 3.00
C TRP A 41 -4.28 -13.78 3.67
N ALA A 42 -4.02 -13.98 4.97
CA ALA A 42 -4.57 -15.07 5.79
C ALA A 42 -5.31 -14.56 7.04
#